data_AF-F0SZF7-F1
#
_entry.id   AF-F0SZF7-F1
#
_cell.length_a   1.000
_cell.length_b   1.000
_cell.length_c   1.000
_cell.angle_alpha   90.00
_cell.angle_beta   90.00
_cell.angle_gamma   90.00
#
_symmetry.space_group_name_H-M   'P 1'
#
loop_
_entity.id
_entity.type
_entity.pdbx_description
1 polymer ?
#
loop_
_entity_poly.entity_id
_entity_poly.type
_entity_poly.pdbx_seq_one_letter_code
_entity_poly.pdbx_strand_id
1 'polypeptide(L)'
;MIFQFRLETSLRISKQMMEAAQGVLAEAIRELQKLSEKKSIVNNQYIEVIERQKKACLREPHQLNDWQRFSSRQKKQLDELETLEKEQEITVAKQREEVIRLRVEHEKYNKLKEKQYQAFLREELRKEQKVIDEISQRSAGIKVREVLS
;
A
#
# COMPACT_ATOMS: atom_id res chain seq x y z
N MET A 1 -9.63 -26.17 -24.37
CA MET A 1 -10.30 -26.24 -23.04
C MET A 1 -10.17 -24.87 -22.37
N ILE A 2 -10.98 -24.48 -21.37
CA ILE A 2 -10.84 -23.17 -20.68
C ILE A 2 -9.99 -23.36 -19.41
N PHE A 3 -8.98 -22.53 -19.21
CA PHE A 3 -8.16 -22.54 -17.98
C PHE A 3 -8.97 -22.05 -16.78
N GLN A 4 -8.93 -22.79 -15.67
CA GLN A 4 -9.56 -22.43 -14.41
C GLN A 4 -8.55 -22.48 -13.28
N PHE A 5 -8.33 -21.35 -12.61
CA PHE A 5 -7.43 -21.28 -11.47
C PHE A 5 -8.17 -21.67 -10.18
N ARG A 6 -7.75 -22.76 -9.55
CA ARG A 6 -8.45 -23.32 -8.37
C ARG A 6 -8.45 -22.39 -7.15
N LEU A 7 -7.50 -21.46 -7.06
CA LEU A 7 -7.38 -20.50 -5.94
C LEU A 7 -7.86 -19.09 -6.32
N GLU A 8 -8.77 -18.97 -7.30
CA GLU A 8 -9.30 -17.68 -7.73
C GLU A 8 -9.96 -16.90 -6.58
N THR A 9 -10.71 -17.60 -5.71
CA THR A 9 -11.32 -16.98 -4.53
C THR A 9 -10.28 -16.42 -3.57
N SER A 10 -9.21 -17.17 -3.28
CA SER A 10 -8.11 -16.71 -2.43
C SER A 10 -7.36 -15.53 -3.04
N LEU A 11 -7.14 -15.55 -4.36
CA LEU A 11 -6.56 -14.43 -5.08
C LEU A 11 -7.42 -13.17 -4.95
N ARG A 12 -8.74 -13.30 -5.09
CA ARG A 12 -9.68 -12.19 -4.92
C ARG A 12 -9.68 -11.65 -3.48
N ILE A 13 -9.69 -12.53 -2.49
CA ILE A 13 -9.67 -12.15 -1.07
C ILE A 13 -8.37 -11.39 -0.75
N SER A 14 -7.21 -11.92 -1.15
CA SER A 14 -5.93 -11.23 -0.91
C SER A 14 -5.88 -9.84 -1.55
N LYS A 15 -6.49 -9.67 -2.73
CA LYS A 15 -6.62 -8.35 -3.38
C LYS A 15 -7.47 -7.39 -2.53
N GLN A 16 -8.64 -7.84 -2.09
CA GLN A 16 -9.55 -7.03 -1.26
C GLN A 16 -8.90 -6.63 0.07
N MET A 17 -8.18 -7.56 0.71
CA MET A 17 -7.45 -7.26 1.95
C MET A 17 -6.36 -6.22 1.73
N MET A 18 -5.59 -6.35 0.64
CA MET A 18 -4.57 -5.36 0.28
C MET A 18 -5.18 -3.97 0.03
N GLU A 19 -6.29 -3.89 -0.71
CA GLU A 19 -6.99 -2.62 -0.98
C GLU A 19 -7.56 -2.00 0.31
N ALA A 20 -8.14 -2.81 1.19
CA ALA A 20 -8.64 -2.35 2.48
C ALA A 20 -7.51 -1.78 3.36
N ALA A 21 -6.37 -2.49 3.45
CA ALA A 21 -5.21 -2.03 4.20
C ALA A 21 -4.60 -0.74 3.61
N GLN A 22 -4.61 -0.56 2.29
CA GLN A 22 -4.22 0.70 1.65
C GLN A 22 -5.14 1.85 2.04
N GLY A 23 -6.45 1.59 2.14
CA GLY A 23 -7.42 2.57 2.64
C GLY A 23 -7.11 3.02 4.07
N VAL A 24 -6.88 2.07 4.98
CA VAL A 24 -6.50 2.34 6.38
C VAL A 24 -5.20 3.13 6.46
N LEU A 25 -4.18 2.76 5.67
CA LEU A 25 -2.93 3.50 5.60
C LEU A 25 -3.14 4.95 5.12
N ALA A 26 -3.99 5.15 4.12
CA ALA A 26 -4.30 6.49 3.61
C ALA A 26 -5.02 7.36 4.66
N GLU A 27 -5.86 6.77 5.51
CA GLU A 27 -6.47 7.47 6.64
C GLU A 27 -5.43 7.84 7.69
N ALA A 28 -4.57 6.90 8.10
CA ALA A 28 -3.51 7.15 9.07
C ALA A 28 -2.53 8.25 8.62
N ILE A 29 -2.19 8.29 7.33
CA ILE A 29 -1.35 9.35 6.74
C ILE A 29 -2.05 10.71 6.79
N ARG A 30 -3.36 10.76 6.48
CA ARG A 30 -4.14 12.01 6.54
C ARG A 30 -4.22 12.55 7.96
N GLU A 31 -4.36 11.67 8.95
CA GLU A 31 -4.33 12.07 10.37
C GLU A 31 -2.96 12.64 10.77
N LEU A 32 -1.87 11.99 10.35
CA LEU A 32 -0.52 12.48 10.62
C LEU A 32 -0.31 13.88 10.01
N GLN A 33 -0.76 14.10 8.77
CA GLN A 33 -0.71 15.41 8.13
C GLN A 33 -1.47 16.48 8.92
N LYS A 34 -2.70 16.17 9.38
CA LYS A 34 -3.49 17.08 10.22
C LYS A 34 -2.79 17.41 11.54
N LEU A 35 -2.13 16.44 12.18
CA LEU A 35 -1.35 16.68 13.40
C LEU A 35 -0.16 17.60 13.13
N SER A 36 0.56 17.36 12.05
CA SER A 36 1.71 18.18 11.64
C SER A 36 1.31 19.62 11.32
N GLU A 37 0.19 19.82 10.61
CA GLU A 37 -0.39 21.13 10.34
C GLU A 37 -0.77 21.86 11.63
N LYS A 38 -1.48 21.19 12.55
CA LYS A 38 -1.84 21.75 13.86
C LYS A 38 -0.60 22.15 14.65
N LYS A 39 0.42 21.29 14.68
CA LYS A 39 1.69 21.57 15.36
C LYS A 39 2.38 22.79 14.75
N SER A 40 2.40 22.92 13.42
CA SER A 40 2.94 24.09 12.73
C SER A 40 2.24 25.38 13.15
N ILE A 41 0.90 25.38 13.19
CA ILE A 41 0.11 26.55 13.61
C ILE A 41 0.44 26.95 15.05
N VAL A 42 0.43 26.00 15.99
CA VAL A 42 0.73 26.24 17.41
C VAL A 42 2.18 26.71 17.57
N ASN A 43 3.12 26.18 16.78
CA ASN A 43 4.51 26.56 16.83
C ASN A 43 4.71 28.02 16.37
N ASN A 44 4.05 28.43 15.30
CA ASN A 44 4.08 29.81 14.83
C ASN A 44 3.49 30.76 15.89
N GLN A 45 2.36 30.39 16.49
CA GLN A 45 1.76 31.14 17.61
C GLN A 45 2.73 31.24 18.80
N TYR A 46 3.39 30.14 19.16
CA TYR A 46 4.36 30.14 20.24
C TYR A 46 5.53 31.08 19.97
N ILE A 47 6.08 31.09 18.75
CA ILE A 47 7.15 32.01 18.34
C ILE A 47 6.69 33.47 18.50
N GLU A 48 5.53 33.82 17.96
CA GLU A 48 4.97 35.18 18.08
C GLU A 48 4.80 35.61 19.54
N VAL A 49 4.35 34.69 20.39
CA VAL A 49 4.14 34.94 21.82
C VAL A 49 5.46 35.18 22.54
N ILE A 50 6.50 34.41 22.23
CA ILE A 50 7.83 34.62 22.80
C ILE A 50 8.38 35.99 22.41
N GLU A 51 8.16 36.43 21.16
CA GLU A 51 8.53 37.79 20.75
C GLU A 51 7.76 38.87 21.49
N ARG A 52 6.45 38.70 21.68
CA ARG A 52 5.62 39.64 22.45
C ARG A 52 6.01 39.67 23.92
N GLN A 53 6.32 38.52 24.51
CA GLN A 53 6.84 38.42 25.87
C GLN A 53 8.14 39.22 26.03
N LYS A 54 9.09 39.08 25.09
CA LYS A 54 10.34 39.87 25.08
C LYS A 54 10.07 41.37 25.00
N LYS A 55 9.09 41.81 24.19
CA LYS A 55 8.69 43.23 24.10
C LYS A 55 8.05 43.73 25.40
N ALA A 56 7.17 42.92 26.01
CA ALA A 56 6.52 43.25 27.28
C ALA A 56 7.52 43.41 28.43
N CYS A 57 8.56 42.57 28.50
CA CYS A 57 9.66 42.74 29.47
C CYS A 57 10.30 44.14 29.43
N LEU A 58 10.35 44.78 28.25
CA LEU A 58 11.03 46.06 28.05
C LEU A 58 10.10 47.27 28.18
N ARG A 59 8.84 47.14 27.77
CA ARG A 59 7.93 48.29 27.58
C ARG A 59 6.61 48.19 28.33
N GLU A 60 6.12 46.98 28.59
CA GLU A 60 4.76 46.75 29.12
C GLU A 60 4.78 45.65 30.21
N PRO A 61 5.47 45.88 31.33
CA PRO A 61 5.68 44.85 32.35
C PRO A 61 4.37 44.35 33.00
N HIS A 62 3.31 45.17 32.97
CA HIS A 62 1.99 44.78 33.45
C HIS A 62 1.37 43.61 32.66
N GLN A 63 1.74 43.43 31.39
CA GLN A 63 1.26 42.31 30.54
C GLN A 63 2.17 41.08 30.60
N LEU A 64 3.33 41.18 31.25
CA LEU A 64 4.35 40.13 31.18
C LEU A 64 3.85 38.78 31.72
N ASN A 65 3.09 38.81 32.81
CA ASN A 65 2.53 37.60 33.42
C ASN A 65 1.52 36.90 32.48
N ASP A 66 0.72 37.68 31.75
CA ASP A 66 -0.24 37.13 30.78
C ASP A 66 0.48 36.46 29.61
N TRP A 67 1.54 37.12 29.08
CA TRP A 67 2.37 36.54 28.02
C TRP A 67 3.12 35.28 28.48
N GLN A 68 3.62 35.24 29.71
CA GLN A 68 4.26 34.05 30.30
C GLN A 68 3.28 32.89 30.48
N ARG A 69 2.06 33.16 30.96
CA ARG A 69 1.01 32.14 31.10
C ARG A 69 0.62 31.58 29.74
N PHE A 70 0.46 32.45 28.75
CA PHE A 70 0.09 32.03 27.41
C PHE A 70 1.22 31.22 26.73
N SER A 71 2.49 31.66 26.84
CA SER A 71 3.62 30.92 26.29
C SER A 71 3.78 29.54 26.93
N SER A 72 3.57 29.42 28.24
CA SER A 72 3.57 28.14 28.93
C SER A 72 2.47 27.19 28.42
N ARG A 73 1.25 27.69 28.18
CA ARG A 73 0.16 26.89 27.60
C ARG A 73 0.49 26.41 26.18
N GLN A 74 0.96 27.32 25.33
CA GLN A 74 1.36 26.98 23.95
C GLN A 74 2.48 25.94 23.93
N LYS A 75 3.45 26.06 24.83
CA LYS A 75 4.54 25.08 24.96
C LYS A 75 4.03 23.70 25.36
N LYS A 76 3.14 23.61 26.36
CA LYS A 76 2.50 22.34 26.74
C LYS A 76 1.74 21.71 25.58
N GLN A 77 0.96 22.51 24.86
CA GLN A 77 0.22 22.05 23.69
C GLN A 77 1.14 21.53 22.58
N LEU A 78 2.30 22.17 22.37
CA LEU A 78 3.31 21.67 21.42
C LEU A 78 3.88 20.33 21.85
N ASP A 79 4.20 20.16 23.14
CA ASP A 79 4.76 18.92 23.65
C ASP A 79 3.74 17.77 23.54
N GLU A 80 2.46 18.04 23.83
CA GLU A 80 1.35 17.09 23.63
C GLU A 80 1.18 16.71 22.14
N LEU A 81 1.19 17.69 21.23
CA LEU A 81 1.11 17.43 19.80
C LEU A 81 2.31 16.65 19.27
N GLU A 82 3.51 16.90 19.80
CA GLU A 82 4.70 16.12 19.44
C GLU A 82 4.60 14.67 19.90
N THR A 83 4.05 14.40 21.09
CA THR A 83 3.79 13.02 21.53
C THR A 83 2.78 12.32 20.63
N LEU A 84 1.67 12.99 20.30
CA LEU A 84 0.63 12.43 19.41
C LEU A 84 1.15 12.19 18.00
N GLU A 85 1.98 13.09 17.46
CA GLU A 85 2.61 12.92 16.13
C GLU A 85 3.50 11.68 16.11
N LYS A 86 4.34 11.46 17.13
CA LYS A 86 5.19 10.26 17.24
C LYS A 86 4.37 8.97 17.35
N GLU A 87 3.30 8.97 18.14
CA GLU A 87 2.40 7.82 18.24
C GLU A 87 1.72 7.51 16.89
N GLN A 88 1.31 8.55 16.17
CA GLN A 88 0.72 8.41 14.84
C GLN A 88 1.75 7.93 13.80
N GLU A 89 3.00 8.39 13.87
CA GLU A 89 4.09 7.89 13.00
C GLU A 89 4.31 6.39 13.19
N ILE A 90 4.29 5.90 14.43
CA ILE A 90 4.36 4.46 14.74
C ILE A 90 3.17 3.72 14.13
N THR A 91 1.96 4.28 14.24
CA THR A 91 0.76 3.71 13.61
C THR A 91 0.91 3.63 12.09
N VAL A 92 1.34 4.70 11.43
CA VAL A 92 1.59 4.73 9.99
C VAL A 92 2.64 3.69 9.58
N ALA A 93 3.72 3.54 10.36
CA ALA A 93 4.74 2.53 10.09
C ALA A 93 4.16 1.11 10.13
N LYS A 94 3.37 0.77 11.15
CA LYS A 94 2.69 -0.52 11.26
C LYS A 94 1.74 -0.78 10.09
N GLN A 95 0.96 0.23 9.68
CA GLN A 95 0.06 0.10 8.53
C GLN A 95 0.82 -0.09 7.20
N ARG A 96 2.00 0.53 7.05
CA ARG A 96 2.87 0.30 5.87
C ARG A 96 3.38 -1.14 5.81
N GLU A 97 3.83 -1.68 6.94
CA GLU A 97 4.28 -3.07 7.03
C GLU A 97 3.15 -4.05 6.67
N GLU A 98 1.93 -3.78 7.16
CA GLU A 98 0.74 -4.57 6.84
C GLU A 98 0.44 -4.58 5.33
N VAL A 99 0.44 -3.40 4.69
CA VAL A 99 0.22 -3.28 3.23
C VAL A 99 1.28 -4.05 2.46
N ILE A 100 2.55 -3.95 2.86
CA ILE A 100 3.65 -4.69 2.22
C ILE A 100 3.43 -6.20 2.35
N ARG A 101 3.07 -6.67 3.55
CA ARG A 101 2.80 -8.10 3.80
C ARG A 101 1.69 -8.62 2.90
N LEU A 102 0.56 -7.93 2.86
CA LEU A 102 -0.61 -8.32 2.06
C LEU A 102 -0.31 -8.24 0.56
N ARG A 103 0.47 -7.26 0.11
CA ARG A 103 0.94 -7.18 -1.28
C ARG A 103 1.79 -8.39 -1.65
N VAL A 104 2.75 -8.76 -0.81
CA VAL A 104 3.59 -9.95 -1.03
C VAL A 104 2.73 -11.21 -1.12
N GLU A 105 1.72 -11.34 -0.27
CA GLU A 105 0.78 -12.46 -0.33
C GLU A 105 -0.03 -12.48 -1.63
N HIS A 106 -0.58 -11.34 -2.05
CA HIS A 106 -1.30 -11.21 -3.30
C HIS A 106 -0.43 -11.55 -4.52
N GLU A 107 0.83 -11.08 -4.53
CA GLU A 107 1.80 -11.40 -5.58
C GLU A 107 2.15 -12.89 -5.64
N LYS A 108 2.17 -13.60 -4.51
CA LYS A 108 2.36 -15.07 -4.50
C LYS A 108 1.24 -15.78 -5.25
N TYR A 109 -0.02 -15.38 -5.02
CA TYR A 109 -1.17 -15.96 -5.72
C TYR A 109 -1.14 -15.65 -7.23
N ASN A 110 -0.81 -14.41 -7.61
CA ASN A 110 -0.65 -14.04 -9.03
C ASN A 110 0.44 -14.87 -9.72
N LYS A 111 1.62 -14.99 -9.10
CA LYS A 111 2.73 -15.80 -9.64
C LYS A 111 2.34 -17.27 -9.78
N LEU A 112 1.56 -17.81 -8.83
CA LEU A 112 1.07 -19.18 -8.90
C LEU A 112 0.07 -19.36 -10.04
N LYS A 113 -0.88 -18.43 -10.20
CA LYS A 113 -1.84 -18.43 -11.30
C LYS A 113 -1.14 -18.40 -12.66
N GLU A 114 -0.16 -17.51 -12.81
CA GLU A 114 0.64 -17.39 -14.03
C GLU A 114 1.39 -18.70 -14.34
N LYS A 115 2.06 -19.29 -13.36
CA LYS A 115 2.75 -20.58 -13.55
C LYS A 115 1.81 -21.70 -13.99
N GLN A 116 0.63 -21.80 -13.37
CA GLN A 116 -0.37 -22.80 -13.74
C GLN A 116 -0.93 -22.55 -15.13
N TYR A 117 -1.15 -21.28 -15.50
CA TYR A 117 -1.61 -20.91 -16.83
C TYR A 117 -0.58 -21.29 -17.92
N GLN A 118 0.71 -20.99 -17.67
CA GLN A 118 1.79 -21.39 -18.57
C GLN A 118 1.90 -22.91 -18.73
N ALA A 119 1.72 -23.68 -17.65
CA ALA A 119 1.70 -25.13 -17.72
C ALA A 119 0.52 -25.64 -18.56
N PHE A 120 -0.67 -25.05 -18.37
CA PHE A 120 -1.87 -25.36 -19.15
C PHE A 120 -1.65 -25.08 -20.65
N LEU A 121 -1.08 -23.94 -21.02
CA LEU A 121 -0.79 -23.60 -22.42
C LEU A 121 0.17 -24.61 -23.07
N ARG A 122 1.22 -25.02 -22.35
CA ARG A 122 2.15 -26.05 -22.84
C ARG A 122 1.48 -27.39 -23.07
N GLU A 123 0.52 -27.76 -22.22
CA GLU A 123 -0.23 -29.00 -22.41
C GLU A 123 -1.18 -28.93 -23.60
N GLU A 124 -1.89 -27.82 -23.81
CA GLU A 124 -2.74 -27.64 -25.00
C GLU A 124 -1.90 -27.69 -26.28
N LEU A 125 -0.75 -26.99 -26.33
CA LEU A 125 0.18 -27.05 -27.47
C LEU A 125 0.67 -28.48 -27.75
N ARG A 126 0.97 -29.26 -26.71
CA ARG A 126 1.37 -30.68 -26.86
C ARG A 126 0.23 -31.53 -27.41
N LYS A 127 -1.03 -31.26 -27.03
CA LYS A 127 -2.20 -31.97 -27.57
C LYS A 127 -2.41 -31.62 -29.04
N GLU A 128 -2.33 -30.34 -29.40
CA GLU A 128 -2.43 -29.87 -30.77
C GLU A 128 -1.35 -30.50 -31.66
N GLN A 129 -0.09 -30.50 -31.19
CA GLN A 129 1.01 -31.12 -31.93
C GLN A 129 0.77 -32.62 -32.16
N LYS A 130 0.29 -33.36 -31.16
CA LYS A 130 -0.06 -34.79 -31.32
C LYS A 130 -1.12 -35.00 -32.41
N VAL A 131 -2.15 -34.16 -32.44
CA VAL A 131 -3.19 -34.24 -33.47
C VAL A 131 -2.61 -33.96 -34.87
N ILE A 132 -1.73 -32.96 -35.00
CA ILE A 132 -1.04 -32.66 -36.26
C ILE A 132 -0.16 -33.83 -36.71
N ASP A 133 0.60 -34.43 -35.79
CA ASP A 133 1.47 -35.58 -36.08
C ASP A 133 0.64 -36.80 -36.52
N GLU A 134 -0.49 -37.07 -35.85
CA GLU A 134 -1.42 -38.15 -36.21
C GLU A 134 -2.03 -37.94 -37.61
N ILE A 135 -2.46 -36.71 -37.94
CA ILE A 135 -2.98 -36.38 -39.28
C ILE A 135 -1.87 -36.57 -40.34
N SER A 136 -0.66 -36.11 -40.05
CA SER A 136 0.48 -36.22 -40.95
C SER A 136 0.82 -37.69 -41.24
N GLN A 137 0.87 -38.54 -40.22
CA GLN A 137 1.11 -39.98 -40.38
C GLN A 137 0.00 -40.67 -41.18
N ARG A 138 -1.27 -40.34 -40.92
CA ARG A 138 -2.40 -40.89 -41.71
C ARG A 138 -2.32 -40.49 -43.18
N SER A 139 -2.02 -39.23 -43.46
CA SER A 139 -1.90 -38.72 -44.84
C SER A 139 -0.70 -39.32 -45.61
N ALA A 140 0.43 -39.55 -44.93
CA ALA A 140 1.58 -40.25 -45.51
C ALA A 140 1.26 -41.73 -45.80
N GLY A 141 0.54 -42.42 -44.90
CA GLY A 141 0.11 -43.80 -45.10
C GLY A 141 -0.86 -43.99 -46.29
N ILE A 142 -1.73 -42.99 -46.56
CA ILE A 142 -2.63 -43.00 -47.72
C ILE A 142 -1.83 -42.88 -49.03
N LYS A 143 -0.85 -41.97 -49.10
CA LYS A 143 0.01 -41.82 -50.29
C LYS A 143 0.83 -43.07 -50.60
N VAL A 144 1.33 -43.77 -49.59
CA VAL A 144 2.08 -45.03 -49.79
C VAL A 144 1.17 -46.14 -50.33
N ARG A 145 -0.11 -46.16 -49.95
CA ARG A 145 -1.09 -47.11 -50.48
C ARG A 145 -1.45 -46.86 -51.94
N GLU A 146 -1.61 -45.61 -52.35
CA GLU A 146 -1.88 -45.24 -53.75
C GLU A 146 -0.70 -45.53 -54.69
N VAL A 147 0.54 -45.51 -54.20
CA VAL A 147 1.73 -45.84 -55.00
C VAL A 147 1.96 -47.35 -55.15
N LEU A 148 1.34 -48.17 -54.29
CA LEU A 148 1.46 -49.63 -54.27
C LEU A 148 0.21 -50.35 -54.84
N SER A 149 -0.77 -49.60 -55.36
CA SER A 149 -1.97 -50.10 -56.03
C SER A 149 -1.82 -49.99 -57.55
#